data_AF-A0A924GAS2-F1
#
_entry.id   AF-A0A924GAS2-F1
#
_cell.length_a   1.000
_cell.length_b   1.000
_cell.length_c   1.000
_cell.angle_alpha   90.00
_cell.angle_beta   90.00
_cell.angle_gamma   90.00
#
_symmetry.space_group_name_H-M   'P 1'
#
loop_
_entity.id
_entity.type
_entity.pdbx_description
1 polymer ?
#
loop_
_entity_poly.entity_id
_entity_poly.type
_entity_poly.pdbx_seq_one_letter_code
_entity_poly.pdbx_strand_id
1 'polypeptide(L)'
;MTVTTAPKPVLAARMTTTRRWQSGLILFGIALLVVGAITLLNDVAPKDYIGIAVWLLGALIIHDGIASFAVFGVSVVMRRAGRKIPLAVIAIVQGALVIGAIFFVIVMPAMLKKDIGSANPSILPLDYGLNLVFFYVGLAVATAVAIAIYLVFARRQKARPSSAQD
;
A
#
# COMPACT_ATOMS: atom_id res chain seq x y z
N MET A 1 -37.71 -15.13 -7.02
CA MET A 1 -36.26 -14.82 -7.11
C MET A 1 -36.03 -13.91 -8.30
N THR A 2 -35.93 -12.60 -8.10
CA THR A 2 -35.68 -11.63 -9.17
C THR A 2 -34.18 -11.43 -9.33
N VAL A 3 -33.61 -12.00 -10.38
CA VAL A 3 -32.21 -11.72 -10.78
C VAL A 3 -32.21 -10.35 -11.44
N THR A 4 -31.77 -9.32 -10.71
CA THR A 4 -31.53 -7.99 -11.28
C THR A 4 -30.32 -8.06 -12.21
N THR A 5 -30.55 -8.35 -13.49
CA THR A 5 -29.52 -8.21 -14.53
C THR A 5 -29.35 -6.73 -14.84
N ALA A 6 -28.20 -6.15 -14.50
CA ALA A 6 -27.88 -4.79 -14.92
C ALA A 6 -28.01 -4.68 -16.47
N PRO A 7 -28.55 -3.57 -17.01
CA PRO A 7 -28.74 -3.43 -18.44
C PRO A 7 -27.39 -3.49 -19.17
N LYS A 8 -27.31 -4.30 -20.22
CA LYS A 8 -26.13 -4.49 -21.11
C LYS A 8 -25.30 -3.22 -21.39
N PRO A 9 -25.87 -2.02 -21.67
CA PRO A 9 -25.09 -0.81 -21.91
C PRO A 9 -24.22 -0.37 -20.72
N VAL A 10 -24.64 -0.60 -19.47
CA VAL A 10 -23.90 -0.20 -18.27
C VAL A 10 -22.63 -1.04 -18.10
N LEU A 11 -22.71 -2.34 -18.39
CA LEU A 11 -21.56 -3.25 -18.38
C LEU A 11 -20.54 -2.87 -19.47
N ALA A 12 -21.01 -2.58 -20.69
CA ALA A 12 -20.15 -2.17 -21.80
C ALA A 12 -19.42 -0.83 -21.53
N ALA A 13 -20.13 0.17 -20.99
CA ALA A 13 -19.53 1.45 -20.61
C ALA A 13 -18.50 1.31 -19.47
N ARG A 14 -18.76 0.44 -18.48
CA ARG A 14 -17.81 0.18 -17.39
C ARG A 14 -16.55 -0.51 -17.91
N MET A 15 -16.67 -1.47 -18.83
CA MET A 15 -15.53 -2.17 -19.44
C MET A 15 -14.63 -1.24 -20.28
N THR A 16 -15.19 -0.28 -21.00
CA THR A 16 -14.40 0.68 -21.79
C THR A 16 -13.65 1.66 -20.89
N THR A 17 -14.28 2.15 -19.82
CA THR A 17 -13.63 3.01 -18.83
C THR A 17 -12.49 2.30 -18.12
N THR A 18 -12.69 1.05 -17.64
CA THR A 18 -11.62 0.29 -16.98
C THR A 18 -10.45 0.03 -17.91
N ARG A 19 -10.70 -0.32 -19.19
CA ARG A 19 -9.64 -0.51 -20.19
C ARG A 19 -8.86 0.78 -20.44
N ARG A 20 -9.53 1.94 -20.53
CA ARG A 20 -8.85 3.24 -20.70
C ARG A 20 -7.93 3.56 -19.53
N TRP A 21 -8.40 3.39 -18.30
CA TRP A 21 -7.57 3.59 -17.11
C TRP A 21 -6.40 2.60 -17.06
N GLN A 22 -6.65 1.33 -17.35
CA GLN A 22 -5.61 0.31 -17.38
C GLN A 22 -4.54 0.65 -18.42
N SER A 23 -4.94 0.98 -19.65
CA SER A 23 -4.01 1.43 -20.69
C SER A 23 -3.24 2.68 -20.27
N GLY A 24 -3.91 3.66 -19.65
CA GLY A 24 -3.27 4.86 -19.13
C GLY A 24 -2.21 4.55 -18.08
N LEU A 25 -2.52 3.69 -17.10
CA LEU A 25 -1.59 3.27 -16.05
C LEU A 25 -0.42 2.45 -16.60
N ILE A 26 -0.66 1.57 -17.58
CA ILE A 26 0.40 0.81 -18.25
C ILE A 26 1.34 1.76 -19.00
N LEU A 27 0.81 2.67 -19.80
CA LEU A 27 1.61 3.63 -20.55
C LEU A 27 2.41 4.54 -19.61
N PHE A 28 1.79 4.98 -18.52
CA PHE A 28 2.48 5.76 -17.49
C PHE A 28 3.60 4.97 -16.82
N GLY A 29 3.35 3.71 -16.46
CA GLY A 29 4.37 2.81 -15.90
C GLY A 29 5.54 2.59 -16.86
N ILE A 30 5.26 2.37 -18.14
CA ILE A 30 6.30 2.24 -19.17
C ILE A 30 7.10 3.54 -19.29
N ALA A 31 6.45 4.70 -19.29
CA ALA A 31 7.13 5.99 -19.34
C ALA A 31 8.10 6.17 -18.16
N LEU A 32 7.67 5.82 -16.94
CA LEU A 32 8.52 5.85 -15.76
C LEU A 32 9.70 4.86 -15.85
N LEU A 33 9.48 3.66 -16.37
CA LEU A 33 10.56 2.67 -16.59
C LEU A 33 11.59 3.18 -17.60
N VAL A 34 11.14 3.80 -18.70
CA VAL A 34 12.04 4.39 -19.70
C VAL A 34 12.86 5.51 -19.09
N VAL A 35 12.23 6.43 -18.36
CA VAL A 35 12.94 7.50 -17.64
C VAL A 35 13.97 6.91 -16.68
N GLY A 36 13.58 5.93 -15.86
CA GLY A 36 14.49 5.25 -14.93
C GLY A 36 15.66 4.55 -15.63
N ALA A 37 15.43 3.92 -16.77
CA ALA A 37 16.49 3.28 -17.56
C ALA A 37 17.47 4.31 -18.15
N ILE A 38 16.97 5.43 -18.66
CA ILE A 38 17.80 6.52 -19.17
C ILE A 38 18.66 7.11 -18.05
N THR A 39 18.07 7.39 -16.89
CA THR A 39 18.80 7.88 -15.70
C THR A 39 19.86 6.88 -15.24
N LEU A 40 19.54 5.58 -15.21
CA LEU A 40 20.50 4.54 -14.83
C LEU A 40 21.72 4.52 -15.77
N LEU A 41 21.50 4.66 -17.08
CA LEU A 41 22.58 4.59 -18.07
C LEU A 41 23.43 5.86 -18.12
N ASN A 42 22.84 7.03 -17.85
CA ASN A 42 23.53 8.32 -17.96
C ASN A 42 24.20 8.75 -16.65
N ASP A 43 23.58 8.47 -15.50
CA ASP A 43 23.96 9.09 -14.23
C ASP A 43 24.61 8.12 -13.23
N VAL A 44 24.60 6.81 -13.50
CA VAL A 44 25.12 5.79 -12.58
C VAL A 44 26.33 5.07 -13.18
N ALA A 45 27.39 4.93 -12.39
CA ALA A 45 28.57 4.20 -12.82
C ALA A 45 28.26 2.69 -12.97
N PRO A 46 28.74 1.99 -14.02
CA PRO A 46 28.41 0.58 -14.26
C PRO A 46 28.74 -0.37 -13.11
N LYS A 47 29.75 -0.04 -12.29
CA LYS A 47 30.11 -0.81 -11.09
C LYS A 47 28.99 -0.89 -10.05
N ASP A 48 28.06 0.06 -10.05
CA ASP A 48 26.99 0.16 -9.05
C ASP A 48 25.70 -0.55 -9.52
N TYR A 49 25.64 -1.02 -10.77
CA TYR A 49 24.46 -1.69 -11.34
C TYR A 49 24.08 -2.97 -10.58
N ILE A 50 25.06 -3.72 -10.08
CA ILE A 50 24.82 -4.93 -9.30
C ILE A 50 24.09 -4.57 -7.99
N GLY A 51 24.52 -3.50 -7.31
CA GLY A 51 23.88 -3.04 -6.08
C GLY A 51 22.43 -2.63 -6.31
N ILE A 52 22.16 -1.93 -7.41
CA ILE A 52 20.80 -1.54 -7.82
C ILE A 52 19.95 -2.77 -8.15
N ALA A 53 20.49 -3.74 -8.89
CA ALA A 53 19.78 -4.97 -9.22
C ALA A 53 19.41 -5.78 -7.97
N VAL A 54 20.34 -5.92 -7.02
CA VAL A 54 20.10 -6.57 -5.73
C VAL A 54 19.01 -5.84 -4.95
N TRP A 55 19.05 -4.50 -4.90
CA TRP A 55 18.03 -3.70 -4.23
C TRP A 55 16.65 -3.86 -4.88
N LEU A 56 16.55 -3.79 -6.21
CA LEU A 56 15.31 -3.99 -6.96
C LEU A 56 14.72 -5.39 -6.70
N LEU A 57 15.56 -6.42 -6.71
CA LEU A 57 15.13 -7.78 -6.41
C LEU A 57 14.63 -7.91 -4.96
N GLY A 58 15.34 -7.31 -4.01
CA GLY A 58 14.93 -7.26 -2.61
C GLY A 58 13.58 -6.54 -2.43
N ALA A 59 13.40 -5.40 -3.09
CA ALA A 59 12.15 -4.64 -3.09
C ALA A 59 10.99 -5.46 -3.68
N LEU A 60 11.22 -6.19 -4.77
CA LEU A 60 10.22 -7.08 -5.38
C LEU A 60 9.80 -8.20 -4.41
N ILE A 61 10.76 -8.86 -3.76
CA ILE A 61 10.49 -9.91 -2.77
C ILE A 61 9.67 -9.34 -1.60
N ILE A 62 10.06 -8.19 -1.05
CA ILE A 62 9.34 -7.60 0.08
C ILE A 62 7.92 -7.17 -0.34
N HIS A 63 7.76 -6.54 -1.50
CA HIS A 63 6.47 -6.04 -1.97
C HIS A 63 5.51 -7.17 -2.38
N ASP A 64 5.94 -8.04 -3.30
CA ASP A 64 5.07 -9.06 -3.88
C ASP A 64 5.11 -10.38 -3.10
N GLY A 65 6.28 -10.76 -2.60
CA GLY A 65 6.49 -12.02 -1.89
C GLY A 65 6.10 -11.98 -0.41
N ILE A 66 6.16 -10.81 0.24
CA ILE A 66 5.85 -10.69 1.67
C ILE A 66 4.58 -9.86 1.87
N ALA A 67 4.52 -8.62 1.37
CA ALA A 67 3.42 -7.73 1.67
C ALA A 67 2.09 -8.23 1.08
N SER A 68 2.05 -8.66 -0.19
CA SER A 68 0.84 -9.25 -0.79
C SER A 68 0.35 -10.49 -0.03
N PHE A 69 1.26 -11.37 0.40
CA PHE A 69 0.92 -12.55 1.18
C PHE A 69 0.42 -12.20 2.59
N ALA A 70 1.01 -11.21 3.24
CA ALA A 70 0.56 -10.72 4.54
C ALA A 70 -0.85 -10.11 4.43
N VAL A 71 -1.09 -9.26 3.43
CA VAL A 71 -2.39 -8.64 3.14
C VAL A 71 -3.45 -9.70 2.83
N PHE A 72 -3.10 -10.71 2.05
CA PHE A 72 -3.97 -11.85 1.76
C PHE A 72 -4.25 -12.69 3.02
N GLY A 73 -3.21 -13.04 3.77
CA GLY A 73 -3.30 -13.80 5.01
C GLY A 73 -4.19 -13.13 6.04
N VAL A 74 -4.05 -11.81 6.24
CA VAL A 74 -4.93 -11.02 7.12
C VAL A 74 -6.38 -11.08 6.64
N SER A 75 -6.62 -10.94 5.33
CA SER A 75 -7.96 -11.10 4.76
C SER A 75 -8.56 -12.47 5.08
N VAL A 76 -7.78 -13.55 4.93
CA VAL A 76 -8.24 -14.92 5.21
C VAL A 76 -8.50 -15.11 6.71
N VAL A 77 -7.55 -14.73 7.56
CA VAL A 77 -7.65 -14.90 9.02
C VAL A 77 -8.82 -14.10 9.58
N MET A 78 -8.96 -12.83 9.22
CA MET A 78 -10.08 -12.00 9.71
C MET A 78 -11.44 -12.51 9.23
N ARG A 79 -11.53 -13.07 8.01
CA ARG A 79 -12.76 -13.70 7.52
C ARG A 79 -13.06 -15.01 8.24
N ARG A 80 -12.04 -15.80 8.60
CA ARG A 80 -12.18 -17.06 9.33
C ARG A 80 -12.44 -16.88 10.82
N ALA A 81 -11.96 -15.79 11.43
CA ALA A 81 -12.06 -15.50 12.86
C ALA A 81 -13.50 -15.25 13.37
N GLY A 82 -14.53 -15.52 12.56
CA GLY A 82 -15.87 -15.82 13.07
C GLY A 82 -16.49 -14.68 13.88
N ARG A 83 -16.72 -13.54 13.24
CA ARG A 83 -17.64 -12.46 13.63
C ARG A 83 -17.75 -11.55 12.40
N LYS A 84 -18.88 -10.84 12.23
CA LYS A 84 -19.13 -9.97 11.07
C LYS A 84 -18.18 -8.76 11.05
N ILE A 85 -16.88 -8.97 10.83
CA ILE A 85 -15.89 -7.90 10.70
C ILE A 85 -16.26 -7.11 9.46
N PRO A 86 -16.52 -5.79 9.57
CA PRO A 86 -16.85 -4.98 8.42
C PRO A 86 -15.70 -4.96 7.41
N LEU A 87 -16.02 -5.04 6.12
CA LEU A 87 -15.01 -4.98 5.05
C LEU A 87 -14.11 -3.75 5.14
N ALA A 88 -14.65 -2.62 5.62
CA ALA A 88 -13.88 -1.40 5.83
C ALA A 88 -12.76 -1.58 6.87
N VAL A 89 -12.99 -2.35 7.94
CA VAL A 89 -11.95 -2.61 8.96
C VAL A 89 -10.82 -3.44 8.35
N ILE A 90 -11.15 -4.45 7.55
CA ILE A 90 -10.15 -5.25 6.83
C ILE A 90 -9.35 -4.35 5.89
N ALA A 91 -10.03 -3.48 5.12
CA ALA A 91 -9.38 -2.55 4.20
C ALA A 91 -8.45 -1.56 4.93
N ILE A 92 -8.85 -1.03 6.09
CA ILE A 92 -8.01 -0.15 6.91
C ILE A 92 -6.73 -0.87 7.35
N VAL A 93 -6.85 -2.10 7.87
CA VAL A 93 -5.68 -2.89 8.31
C VAL A 93 -4.78 -3.22 7.11
N GLN A 94 -5.35 -3.62 5.98
CA GLN A 94 -4.58 -3.88 4.76
C GLN A 94 -3.85 -2.63 4.27
N GLY A 95 -4.49 -1.47 4.29
CA GLY A 95 -3.86 -0.19 3.96
C GLY A 95 -2.67 0.11 4.87
N ALA A 96 -2.83 -0.09 6.19
CA ALA A 96 -1.73 0.09 7.15
C ALA A 96 -0.54 -0.85 6.87
N LEU A 97 -0.80 -2.12 6.53
CA LEU A 97 0.25 -3.07 6.17
C LEU A 97 1.01 -2.64 4.92
N VAL A 98 0.30 -2.20 3.87
CA VAL A 98 0.91 -1.72 2.63
C VAL A 98 1.76 -0.49 2.89
N ILE A 99 1.24 0.49 3.63
CA ILE A 99 1.98 1.71 4.02
C ILE A 99 3.25 1.32 4.79
N GLY A 100 3.12 0.43 5.79
CA GLY A 100 4.23 -0.04 6.61
C GLY A 100 5.32 -0.75 5.81
N ALA A 101 4.94 -1.56 4.82
CA ALA A 101 5.89 -2.25 3.95
C ALA A 101 6.61 -1.28 3.00
N ILE A 102 5.91 -0.31 2.41
CA ILE A 102 6.51 0.69 1.53
C ILE A 102 7.52 1.55 2.30
N PHE A 103 7.15 2.04 3.48
CA PHE A 103 8.07 2.83 4.32
C PHE A 103 9.31 2.03 4.72
N PHE A 104 9.17 0.73 5.01
CA PHE A 104 10.32 -0.14 5.27
C PHE A 104 11.31 -0.16 4.10
N VAL A 105 10.81 -0.42 2.88
CA VAL A 105 11.65 -0.52 1.67
C VAL A 105 12.35 0.81 1.37
N ILE A 106 11.68 1.94 1.62
CA ILE A 106 12.24 3.29 1.40
C ILE A 106 13.33 3.62 2.45
N VAL A 107 13.10 3.29 3.72
CA VAL A 107 14.00 3.67 4.81
C VAL A 107 15.21 2.74 4.92
N MET A 108 15.07 1.47 4.54
CA MET A 108 16.12 0.46 4.66
C MET A 108 17.46 0.86 4.00
N PRO A 109 17.52 1.40 2.76
CA PRO A 109 18.78 1.87 2.18
C PRO A 109 19.45 2.99 2.99
N ALA A 110 18.66 3.90 3.55
CA ALA A 110 19.18 4.99 4.38
C ALA A 110 19.78 4.45 5.70
N MET A 111 19.15 3.43 6.29
CA MET A 111 19.70 2.75 7.47
C MET A 111 21.03 2.06 7.14
N LEU A 112 21.07 1.23 6.09
CA LEU A 112 22.29 0.53 5.68
C LEU A 112 23.43 1.49 5.32
N LYS A 113 23.11 2.63 4.68
CA LYS A 113 24.11 3.65 4.35
C LYS A 113 24.69 4.34 5.59
N LYS A 114 23.92 4.46 6.68
CA LYS A 114 24.42 5.03 7.94
C LYS A 114 25.49 4.16 8.57
N ASP A 115 25.31 2.84 8.51
CA ASP A 115 26.26 1.88 9.09
C ASP A 115 27.58 1.79 8.30
N ILE A 116 27.53 2.04 6.99
CA ILE A 116 28.70 2.06 6.10
C ILE A 116 29.48 3.39 6.21
N GLY A 117 28.83 4.46 6.66
CA GLY A 117 29.39 5.80 6.77
C GLY A 117 29.08 6.70 5.56
N SER A 118 29.12 8.02 5.79
CA SER A 118 28.85 9.05 4.79
C SER A 118 30.07 9.95 4.65
N ALA A 119 30.45 10.30 3.41
CA ALA A 119 31.49 11.29 3.15
C ALA A 119 31.15 12.69 3.71
N ASN A 120 29.85 12.96 3.96
CA ASN A 120 29.40 14.17 4.62
C ASN A 120 28.58 13.83 5.89
N PRO A 121 29.06 14.18 7.09
CA PRO A 121 28.39 13.84 8.35
C PRO A 121 27.04 14.54 8.54
N SER A 122 26.71 15.60 7.79
CA SER A 122 25.42 16.29 7.90
C SER A 122 24.29 15.67 7.07
N ILE A 123 24.57 14.69 6.20
CA ILE A 123 23.56 14.07 5.31
C ILE A 123 22.69 13.03 6.04
N LEU A 124 23.16 12.50 7.18
CA LEU A 124 22.49 11.40 7.88
C LEU A 124 22.43 11.62 9.41
N PRO A 125 21.96 12.79 9.90
CA PRO A 125 21.96 13.11 11.31
C PRO A 125 20.92 12.29 12.08
N LEU A 126 19.81 11.95 11.43
CA LEU A 126 18.69 11.25 12.06
C LEU A 126 19.03 9.79 12.36
N ASP A 127 18.49 9.30 13.47
CA ASP A 127 18.39 7.87 13.76
C ASP A 127 17.19 7.31 13.00
N TYR A 128 17.45 6.77 11.81
CA TYR A 128 16.42 6.19 10.95
C TYR A 128 15.77 4.95 11.55
N GLY A 129 16.49 4.20 12.41
CA GLY A 129 15.93 3.04 13.09
C GLY A 129 14.90 3.46 14.13
N LEU A 130 15.28 4.40 15.01
CA LEU A 130 14.37 4.92 16.03
C LEU A 130 13.16 5.63 15.41
N ASN A 131 13.37 6.42 14.35
CA ASN A 131 12.29 7.10 13.66
C ASN A 131 11.34 6.13 12.94
N LEU A 132 11.85 5.03 12.40
CA LEU A 132 11.01 3.99 11.80
C LEU A 132 10.15 3.29 12.86
N VAL A 133 10.70 3.06 14.06
CA VAL A 133 9.91 2.55 15.20
C VAL A 133 8.80 3.54 15.58
N PHE A 134 9.13 4.83 15.73
CA PHE A 134 8.11 5.86 16.01
C PHE A 134 7.05 5.95 14.92
N PHE A 135 7.45 5.81 13.65
CA PHE A 135 6.53 5.74 12.53
C PHE A 135 5.58 4.54 12.67
N TYR A 136 6.08 3.34 12.98
CA TYR A 136 5.21 2.18 13.18
C TYR A 136 4.27 2.32 14.37
N VAL A 137 4.74 2.92 15.47
CA VAL A 137 3.87 3.24 16.62
C VAL A 137 2.77 4.22 16.20
N GLY A 138 3.13 5.30 15.51
CA GLY A 138 2.18 6.29 15.00
C GLY A 138 1.17 5.67 14.02
N LEU A 139 1.64 4.82 13.10
CA LEU A 139 0.82 4.11 12.14
C LEU A 139 -0.16 3.15 12.83
N ALA A 140 0.29 2.42 13.85
CA ALA A 140 -0.56 1.53 14.64
C ALA A 140 -1.65 2.31 15.38
N VAL A 141 -1.29 3.44 16.03
CA VAL A 141 -2.22 4.33 16.71
C VAL A 141 -3.24 4.90 15.71
N ALA A 142 -2.79 5.44 14.58
CA ALA A 142 -3.67 6.00 13.55
C ALA A 142 -4.63 4.94 12.99
N THR A 143 -4.15 3.71 12.78
CA THR A 143 -4.97 2.58 12.33
C THR A 143 -6.03 2.23 13.36
N ALA A 144 -5.66 2.13 14.65
CA ALA A 144 -6.60 1.86 15.73
C ALA A 144 -7.66 2.95 15.86
N VAL A 145 -7.26 4.22 15.76
CA VAL A 145 -8.17 5.38 15.77
C VAL A 145 -9.13 5.33 14.59
N ALA A 146 -8.64 5.07 13.37
CA ALA A 146 -9.47 4.96 12.17
C ALA A 146 -10.52 3.84 12.31
N ILE A 147 -10.13 2.68 12.84
CA ILE A 147 -11.05 1.58 13.12
C ILE A 147 -12.09 1.99 14.18
N ALA A 148 -11.65 2.60 15.30
CA ALA A 148 -12.54 3.03 16.36
C ALA A 148 -13.58 4.05 15.86
N ILE A 149 -13.14 5.06 15.12
CA ILE A 149 -13.99 6.06 14.48
C ILE A 149 -15.03 5.38 13.57
N TYR A 150 -14.58 4.50 12.67
CA TYR A 150 -15.48 3.78 11.77
C TYR A 150 -16.54 2.98 12.53
N LEU A 151 -16.15 2.25 13.58
CA LEU A 151 -17.07 1.43 14.36
C LEU A 151 -18.08 2.28 15.14
N VAL A 152 -17.68 3.43 15.68
CA VAL A 152 -18.58 4.38 16.34
C VAL A 152 -19.62 4.90 15.34
N PHE A 153 -19.20 5.35 14.16
CA PHE A 153 -20.13 5.85 13.15
C PHE A 153 -21.07 4.76 12.60
N ALA A 154 -20.56 3.56 12.35
CA ALA A 154 -21.37 2.44 11.87
C ALA A 154 -22.43 2.01 12.90
N ARG A 155 -22.15 2.11 14.21
CA ARG A 155 -23.14 1.86 15.27
C ARG A 155 -24.22 2.94 15.30
N ARG A 156 -23.85 4.22 15.18
CA ARG A 156 -24.80 5.34 15.18
C ARG A 156 -25.77 5.30 13.99
N GLN A 157 -25.31 4.85 12.82
CA GLN A 157 -26.16 4.69 11.64
C GLN A 157 -27.22 3.59 11.81
N LYS A 158 -26.87 2.48 12.48
CA LYS A 158 -27.84 1.41 12.76
C LYS A 158 -28.87 1.78 13.83
N ALA A 159 -28.57 2.76 14.68
CA ALA A 159 -29.46 3.21 15.74
C ALA A 159 -30.45 4.31 15.30
N ARG A 160 -30.36 4.83 14.07
CA ARG A 160 -31.36 5.76 13.52
C ARG A 160 -32.60 4.97 13.06
N PRO A 161 -33.79 5.17 13.66
CA PRO A 161 -35.04 4.58 13.17
C PRO A 161 -35.35 5.10 11.77
N SER A 162 -35.85 4.22 10.89
CA SER A 162 -36.33 4.59 9.56
C SER A 162 -37.66 5.37 9.68
N SER A 163 -37.59 6.67 9.90
CA SER A 163 -38.75 7.57 9.93
C SER A 163 -39.22 7.99 8.53
N ALA A 164 -39.16 7.09 7.55
CA ALA A 164 -39.44 7.39 6.15
C ALA A 164 -40.18 6.23 5.47
N GLN A 165 -41.33 5.86 6.01
CA GLN A 165 -42.40 5.13 5.33
C GLN A 165 -43.73 5.56 5.94
N ASP A 166 -44.15 6.79 5.66
CA ASP A 166 -45.54 7.25 5.73
C ASP A 166 -45.88 7.91 4.40
#